data_AF-A0A0L0HIK2-F1
#
_entry.id   AF-A0A0L0HIK2-F1
#
_cell.length_a   1.000
_cell.length_b   1.000
_cell.length_c   1.000
_cell.angle_alpha   90.00
_cell.angle_beta   90.00
_cell.angle_gamma   90.00
#
_symmetry.space_group_name_H-M   'P 1'
#
loop_
_entity.id
_entity.type
_entity.pdbx_description
1 polymer ?
#
loop_
_entity_poly.entity_id
_entity_poly.type
_entity_poly.pdbx_seq_one_letter_code
_entity_poly.pdbx_strand_id
1 'polypeptide(L)'
;MSFLGRSLRVSAGVSGSVRTAASRRTKTSLIPPNVASLKELGKLQSSYPQAHPDIFKKMKYFYQHIPKGNRQQTASTTFWGRYYERYIAKDSFVPVLHFLGVMIPVGYYISYFKGGHYHPRFEFH
;
A
#
# COMPACT_ATOMS: atom_id res chain seq x y z
N MET A 1 -8.79 -85.34 13.37
CA MET A 1 -8.98 -84.67 14.67
C MET A 1 -9.18 -83.18 14.35
N SER A 2 -10.41 -82.68 14.24
CA SER A 2 -11.18 -82.04 15.34
C SER A 2 -10.35 -80.91 15.97
N PHE A 3 -10.69 -79.61 16.00
CA PHE A 3 -11.95 -78.93 16.29
C PHE A 3 -11.88 -77.50 15.69
N LEU A 4 -12.90 -76.98 15.01
CA LEU A 4 -13.94 -76.08 15.57
C LEU A 4 -13.44 -75.08 16.63
N GLY A 5 -13.71 -73.79 16.38
CA GLY A 5 -14.21 -72.94 17.48
C GLY A 5 -13.79 -71.47 17.49
N ARG A 6 -14.78 -70.61 17.15
CA ARG A 6 -15.20 -69.42 17.91
C ARG A 6 -14.19 -68.26 18.07
N SER A 7 -14.36 -67.14 17.36
CA SER A 7 -15.25 -66.01 17.69
C SER A 7 -15.13 -65.51 19.14
N LEU A 8 -14.70 -64.26 19.32
CA LEU A 8 -15.48 -63.20 19.97
C LEU A 8 -14.76 -61.85 19.93
N ARG A 9 -15.51 -60.83 19.51
CA ARG A 9 -15.22 -59.39 19.64
C ARG A 9 -15.31 -58.95 21.11
N VAL A 10 -14.65 -57.84 21.47
CA VAL A 10 -15.06 -56.73 22.38
C VAL A 10 -13.85 -55.77 22.43
N SER A 11 -13.87 -54.55 21.89
CA SER A 11 -14.59 -53.32 22.28
C SER A 11 -13.99 -52.58 23.48
N ALA A 12 -13.73 -51.28 23.23
CA ALA A 12 -13.69 -50.14 24.15
C ALA A 12 -12.37 -49.80 24.88
N GLY A 13 -11.91 -48.56 24.63
CA GLY A 13 -10.82 -47.91 25.36
C GLY A 13 -10.36 -46.57 24.76
N VAL A 14 -11.29 -45.71 24.34
CA VAL A 14 -11.00 -44.30 23.99
C VAL A 14 -10.78 -43.52 25.28
N SER A 15 -9.60 -42.91 25.41
CA SER A 15 -9.32 -41.80 26.33
C SER A 15 -8.24 -40.96 25.65
N GLY A 16 -8.42 -39.71 25.23
CA GLY A 16 -9.32 -38.69 25.75
C GLY A 16 -8.48 -37.48 26.15
N SER A 17 -8.00 -36.69 25.18
CA SER A 17 -7.54 -35.32 25.44
C SER A 17 -7.87 -34.41 24.25
N VAL A 18 -9.16 -34.32 23.95
CA VAL A 18 -9.72 -33.18 23.24
C VAL A 18 -9.74 -32.01 24.24
N ARG A 19 -8.77 -31.11 24.13
CA ARG A 19 -8.80 -29.82 24.82
C ARG A 19 -9.85 -28.94 24.14
N THR A 20 -11.08 -29.05 24.62
CA THR A 20 -12.17 -28.09 24.37
C THR A 20 -12.12 -26.92 25.36
N ALA A 21 -12.73 -25.81 24.92
CA ALA A 21 -13.04 -24.56 25.60
C ALA A 21 -11.98 -23.44 25.44
N ALA A 22 -12.28 -22.25 24.94
CA ALA A 22 -13.55 -21.70 24.47
C ALA A 22 -13.32 -20.44 23.61
N SER A 23 -14.25 -20.23 22.68
CA SER A 23 -14.78 -18.92 22.25
C SER A 23 -13.80 -17.90 21.66
N ARG A 24 -13.38 -18.11 20.40
CA ARG A 24 -13.31 -16.96 19.47
C ARG A 24 -14.69 -16.78 18.85
N ARG A 25 -15.63 -16.20 19.62
CA ARG A 25 -16.76 -15.47 19.04
C ARG A 25 -16.16 -14.28 18.29
N THR A 26 -15.78 -14.51 17.04
CA THR A 26 -15.69 -13.44 16.04
C THR A 26 -16.98 -12.66 16.18
N LYS A 27 -16.89 -11.36 16.43
CA LYS A 27 -18.02 -10.44 16.36
C LYS A 27 -18.53 -10.43 14.91
N THR A 28 -19.20 -11.50 14.47
CA THR A 28 -19.97 -11.52 13.24
C THR A 28 -21.18 -10.67 13.57
N SER A 29 -21.13 -9.41 13.15
CA SER A 29 -22.32 -8.58 13.07
C SER A 29 -23.41 -9.41 12.39
N LEU A 30 -24.48 -9.74 13.14
CA LEU A 30 -25.69 -10.34 12.60
C LEU A 30 -26.46 -9.35 11.71
N ILE A 31 -25.98 -8.10 11.65
CA ILE A 31 -26.39 -7.11 10.65
C ILE A 31 -25.65 -7.51 9.37
N PRO A 32 -26.32 -8.13 8.39
CA PRO A 32 -25.72 -8.38 7.08
C PRO A 32 -25.10 -7.09 6.53
N PRO A 33 -23.87 -7.14 5.99
CA PRO A 33 -23.25 -5.97 5.38
C PRO A 33 -24.20 -5.44 4.29
N ASN A 34 -24.64 -4.19 4.47
CA ASN A 34 -25.57 -3.45 3.63
C ASN A 34 -26.43 -4.31 2.66
N VAL A 35 -27.57 -4.82 3.16
CA VAL A 35 -28.52 -5.62 2.35
C VAL A 35 -29.08 -4.86 1.16
N ALA A 36 -29.06 -3.52 1.16
CA ALA A 36 -29.54 -2.74 0.03
C ALA A 36 -28.68 -2.98 -1.22
N SER A 37 -27.35 -3.11 -1.06
CA SER A 37 -26.47 -3.40 -2.21
C SER A 37 -26.73 -4.81 -2.76
N LEU A 38 -26.90 -5.81 -1.90
CA LEU A 38 -27.17 -7.19 -2.31
C LEU A 38 -28.58 -7.36 -2.92
N LYS A 39 -29.57 -6.63 -2.41
CA LYS A 39 -30.93 -6.61 -2.97
C LYS A 39 -30.97 -5.95 -4.34
N GLU A 40 -30.16 -4.92 -4.56
CA GLU A 40 -29.97 -4.31 -5.89
C GLU A 40 -29.22 -5.24 -6.84
N LEU A 41 -28.16 -5.91 -6.38
CA LEU A 41 -27.46 -6.94 -7.16
C LEU A 41 -28.38 -8.10 -7.56
N GLY A 42 -29.19 -8.61 -6.64
CA GLY A 42 -30.15 -9.67 -6.93
C GLY A 42 -31.25 -9.24 -7.91
N LYS A 43 -31.75 -8.00 -7.79
CA LYS A 43 -32.70 -7.40 -8.74
C LYS A 43 -32.08 -7.18 -10.12
N LEU A 44 -30.83 -6.72 -10.18
CA LEU A 44 -30.09 -6.54 -11.43
C LEU A 44 -29.91 -7.89 -12.13
N GLN A 45 -29.54 -8.93 -11.37
CA GLN A 45 -29.32 -10.28 -11.88
C GLN A 45 -30.62 -10.98 -12.33
N SER A 46 -31.76 -10.71 -11.67
CA SER A 46 -33.06 -11.27 -12.06
C SER A 46 -33.72 -10.53 -13.23
N SER A 47 -33.55 -9.22 -13.33
CA SER A 47 -34.23 -8.39 -14.34
C SER A 47 -33.43 -8.30 -15.65
N TYR A 48 -32.11 -8.44 -15.59
CA TYR A 48 -31.23 -8.38 -16.75
C TYR A 48 -30.12 -9.43 -16.62
N PRO A 49 -30.15 -10.54 -17.38
CA PRO A 49 -29.07 -11.55 -17.36
C PRO A 49 -27.69 -10.97 -17.71
N GLN A 50 -27.70 -9.86 -18.47
CA GLN A 50 -26.56 -9.05 -18.89
C GLN A 50 -25.90 -8.30 -17.72
N ALA A 51 -26.65 -8.11 -16.62
CA ALA A 51 -26.30 -7.30 -15.46
C ALA A 51 -25.68 -8.14 -14.33
N HIS A 52 -25.06 -9.27 -14.68
CA HIS A 52 -24.32 -10.10 -13.73
C HIS A 52 -23.16 -9.28 -13.13
N PRO A 53 -22.95 -9.33 -11.80
CA PRO A 53 -21.92 -8.54 -11.13
C PRO A 53 -20.52 -8.72 -11.72
N ASP A 54 -20.20 -9.94 -12.16
CA ASP A 54 -18.90 -10.24 -12.78
C ASP A 54 -18.73 -9.60 -14.15
N ILE A 55 -19.81 -9.52 -14.94
CA ILE A 55 -19.78 -8.88 -16.26
C ILE A 55 -19.60 -7.37 -16.09
N PHE A 56 -20.33 -6.77 -15.16
CA PHE A 56 -20.13 -5.35 -14.83
C PHE A 56 -18.73 -5.05 -14.31
N LYS A 57 -18.16 -5.91 -13.46
CA LYS A 57 -16.80 -5.73 -12.96
C LYS A 57 -15.79 -5.77 -14.11
N LYS A 58 -15.93 -6.72 -15.04
CA LYS A 58 -15.08 -6.83 -16.25
C LYS A 58 -15.26 -5.63 -17.18
N MET A 59 -16.49 -5.18 -17.42
CA MET A 59 -16.77 -4.00 -18.23
C MET A 59 -16.17 -2.74 -17.60
N LYS A 60 -16.41 -2.50 -16.30
CA LYS A 60 -15.81 -1.37 -15.57
C LYS A 60 -14.29 -1.41 -15.64
N TYR A 61 -13.69 -2.58 -15.43
CA TYR A 61 -12.25 -2.76 -15.54
C TYR A 61 -11.75 -2.43 -16.94
N PHE A 62 -12.41 -2.95 -17.98
CA PHE A 62 -12.08 -2.68 -19.38
C PHE A 62 -12.12 -1.19 -19.69
N TYR A 63 -13.20 -0.47 -19.34
CA TYR A 63 -13.33 0.97 -19.61
C TYR A 63 -12.36 1.83 -18.80
N GLN A 64 -11.99 1.41 -17.59
CA GLN A 64 -10.99 2.10 -16.77
C GLN A 64 -9.57 1.93 -17.33
N HIS A 65 -9.27 0.73 -17.83
CA HIS A 65 -7.93 0.32 -18.28
C HIS A 65 -7.82 0.23 -19.80
N ILE A 66 -8.71 0.91 -20.54
CA ILE A 66 -8.48 1.14 -21.96
C ILE A 66 -7.06 1.69 -22.07
N PRO A 67 -6.18 1.06 -22.88
CA PRO A 67 -4.81 1.51 -23.04
C PRO A 67 -4.85 2.88 -23.69
N LYS A 68 -4.95 3.91 -22.84
CA LYS A 68 -4.71 5.29 -23.21
C LYS A 68 -3.24 5.29 -23.58
N GLY A 69 -2.94 5.53 -24.86
CA GLY A 69 -1.58 5.54 -25.39
C GLY A 69 -0.66 6.28 -24.43
N ASN A 70 0.60 5.84 -24.32
CA ASN A 70 1.54 6.26 -23.28
C ASN A 70 1.38 7.75 -23.02
N ARG A 71 0.76 8.11 -21.87
CA ARG A 71 0.56 9.51 -21.53
C ARG A 71 1.95 10.07 -21.43
N GLN A 72 2.34 10.86 -22.43
CA GLN A 72 3.61 11.57 -22.41
C GLN A 72 3.64 12.26 -21.06
N GLN A 73 4.60 11.87 -20.23
CA GLN A 73 4.74 12.41 -18.89
C GLN A 73 4.99 13.90 -19.12
N THR A 74 3.94 14.70 -18.90
CA THR A 74 3.95 16.11 -19.25
C THR A 74 5.07 16.72 -18.45
N ALA A 75 6.13 17.15 -19.15
CA ALA A 75 7.28 17.77 -18.52
C ALA A 75 6.76 18.83 -17.56
N SER A 76 7.11 18.69 -16.29
CA SER A 76 6.53 19.54 -15.27
C SER A 76 6.83 21.01 -15.59
N THR A 77 5.77 21.81 -15.62
CA THR A 77 5.87 23.25 -15.95
C THR A 77 6.34 24.07 -14.75
N THR A 78 6.16 23.52 -13.55
CA THR A 78 6.57 24.12 -12.29
C THR A 78 8.08 24.13 -12.13
N PHE A 79 8.62 25.21 -11.56
CA PHE A 79 10.04 25.37 -11.28
C PHE A 79 10.64 24.18 -10.52
N TRP A 80 9.99 23.74 -9.43
CA TRP A 80 10.41 22.58 -8.64
C TRP A 80 10.35 21.27 -9.42
N GLY A 81 9.33 21.08 -10.26
CA GLY A 81 9.23 19.88 -11.08
C GLY A 81 10.38 19.76 -12.08
N ARG A 82 10.75 20.88 -12.73
CA ARG A 82 11.91 20.91 -13.64
C ARG A 82 13.21 20.59 -12.93
N TYR A 83 13.39 21.07 -11.71
CA TYR A 83 14.56 20.75 -10.90
C TYR A 83 14.59 19.26 -10.52
N TYR A 84 13.45 18.72 -10.08
CA TYR A 84 13.30 17.31 -9.74
C TYR A 84 13.61 16.40 -10.94
N GLU A 85 13.02 16.65 -12.10
CA GLU A 85 13.25 15.87 -13.32
C GLU A 85 14.70 15.94 -13.82
N ARG A 86 15.39 17.07 -13.60
CA ARG A 86 16.78 17.26 -14.05
C ARG A 86 17.79 16.59 -13.13
N TYR A 87 17.58 16.63 -11.82
CA TYR A 87 18.63 16.27 -10.87
C TYR A 87 18.25 15.11 -9.94
N ILE A 88 17.01 15.03 -9.48
CA ILE A 88 16.59 14.01 -8.50
C ILE A 88 16.12 12.74 -9.21
N ALA A 89 15.28 12.85 -10.23
CA ALA A 89 14.77 11.69 -10.98
C ALA A 89 15.87 10.92 -11.74
N LYS A 90 17.03 11.55 -11.95
CA LYS A 90 18.20 10.96 -12.61
C LYS A 90 19.30 10.52 -11.64
N ASP A 91 19.02 10.50 -10.33
CA ASP A 91 19.97 10.19 -9.26
C ASP A 91 21.32 10.92 -9.40
N SER A 92 21.26 12.21 -9.70
CA SER A 92 22.45 13.03 -9.89
C SER A 92 23.04 13.48 -8.55
N PHE A 93 24.37 13.62 -8.47
CA PHE A 93 25.06 14.22 -7.31
C PHE A 93 24.89 15.75 -7.22
N VAL A 94 24.36 16.37 -8.27
CA VAL A 94 24.23 17.82 -8.40
C VAL A 94 23.41 18.50 -7.28
N PRO A 95 22.33 17.92 -6.71
CA PRO A 95 21.63 18.52 -5.58
C PRO A 95 22.50 18.68 -4.33
N VAL A 96 23.41 17.73 -4.08
CA VAL A 96 24.37 17.81 -2.97
C VAL A 96 25.32 18.99 -3.19
N LEU A 97 25.78 19.18 -4.42
CA LEU A 97 26.63 20.31 -4.77
C LEU A 97 25.90 21.66 -4.62
N HIS A 98 24.62 21.75 -5.02
CA HIS A 98 23.81 22.95 -4.80
C HIS A 98 23.66 23.24 -3.31
N PHE A 99 23.41 22.21 -2.50
CA PHE A 99 23.29 22.35 -1.06
C PHE A 99 24.58 22.89 -0.43
N LEU A 100 25.73 22.31 -0.78
CA LEU A 100 27.04 22.80 -0.31
C LEU A 100 27.33 24.22 -0.79
N GLY A 101 27.03 24.51 -2.06
CA GLY A 101 27.21 25.83 -2.65
C GLY A 101 26.38 26.92 -1.97
N VAL A 102 25.23 26.58 -1.39
CA VAL A 102 24.42 27.50 -0.57
C VAL A 102 24.90 27.54 0.88
N MET A 103 25.25 26.39 1.46
CA MET A 103 25.61 26.31 2.89
C MET A 103 26.91 27.00 3.24
N ILE A 104 27.92 26.94 2.36
CA ILE A 104 29.22 27.61 2.58
C ILE A 104 29.07 29.13 2.75
N PRO A 105 28.49 29.88 1.79
CA PRO A 105 28.35 31.33 1.92
C PRO A 105 27.38 31.71 3.03
N VAL A 106 26.31 30.95 3.26
CA VAL A 106 25.39 31.20 4.39
C VAL A 106 26.09 31.01 5.72
N GLY A 107 26.90 29.96 5.86
CA GLY A 107 27.73 29.71 7.05
C GLY A 107 28.75 30.82 7.29
N TYR A 108 29.42 31.30 6.23
CA TYR A 108 30.32 32.46 6.30
C TYR A 108 29.56 33.73 6.73
N TYR A 109 28.41 34.01 6.12
CA TYR A 109 27.57 35.15 6.46
C TYR A 109 27.15 35.13 7.93
N ILE A 110 26.62 34.00 8.41
CA ILE A 110 26.22 33.86 9.82
C ILE A 110 27.43 34.04 10.73
N SER A 111 28.59 33.46 10.39
CA SER A 111 29.81 33.57 11.20
C SER A 111 30.32 35.01 11.25
N TYR A 112 30.27 35.74 10.14
CA TYR A 112 30.65 37.14 10.04
C TYR A 112 29.84 38.04 10.99
N PHE A 113 28.52 37.82 11.07
CA PHE A 113 27.66 38.63 11.95
C PHE A 113 27.63 38.13 13.40
N LYS A 114 27.76 36.82 13.63
CA LYS A 114 27.66 36.22 14.98
C LYS A 114 28.97 36.26 15.78
N GLY A 115 30.12 36.35 15.11
CA GLY A 115 31.42 36.38 15.76
C GLY A 115 31.71 37.66 16.53
N GLY A 116 30.96 38.74 16.29
CA GLY A 116 31.39 40.09 16.69
C GLY A 116 32.72 40.46 16.02
N HIS A 117 33.06 41.74 15.95
CA HIS A 117 34.35 42.21 15.43
C HIS A 117 34.48 42.08 13.89
N TYR A 118 33.96 43.01 13.11
CA TYR A 118 34.68 44.27 12.84
C TYR A 118 36.03 44.38 13.58
N HIS A 119 37.09 43.85 12.98
CA HIS A 119 38.44 44.34 13.23
C HIS A 119 38.79 45.34 12.12
N PRO A 120 38.74 46.66 12.42
CA PRO A 120 39.13 47.69 11.46
C PRO A 120 40.66 47.67 11.24
N ARG A 121 41.05 48.01 10.00
CA ARG A 121 42.42 48.34 9.52
C ARG A 121 43.35 47.18 9.16
N PHE A 122 42.95 46.33 8.20
CA PHE A 122 43.92 45.69 7.31
C PHE A 122 43.43 45.84 5.87
N GLU A 123 44.01 46.79 5.16
CA GLU A 123 43.90 46.86 3.69
C GLU A 123 44.75 45.71 3.13
N PHE A 124 44.11 44.78 2.43
CA PHE A 124 44.85 43.83 1.59
C PHE A 124 45.13 44.54 0.27
N HIS A 125 46.39 44.97 0.09
CA HIS A 125 46.93 45.48 -1.17
C HIS A 125 47.00 44.37 -2.24
#